data_AF-A0A150XZD7-F1
#
_entry.id   AF-A0A150XZD7-F1
#
_cell.length_a   1.000
_cell.length_b   1.000
_cell.length_c   1.000
_cell.angle_alpha   90.00
_cell.angle_beta   90.00
_cell.angle_gamma   90.00
#
_symmetry.space_group_name_H-M   'P 1'
#
loop_
_entity.id
_entity.type
_entity.pdbx_description
1 polymer ?
#
loop_
_entity_poly.entity_id
_entity_poly.type
_entity_poly.pdbx_seq_one_letter_code
_entity_poly.pdbx_strand_id
1 'polypeptide(L)' 'MDSNKEKWEKAIEKDGLTWPNVSDLKGDNNEAAMIYGVRDIPDNFLIDENGIIIDRFIRGEKLQMRLKQLFNEKDGL' A
#
# COMPACT_ATOMS: atom_id res chain seq x y z
N MET A 1 -1.18 -5.95 12.51
CA MET A 1 0.05 -5.84 11.68
C MET A 1 1.19 -6.60 12.35
N ASP A 2 2.38 -6.73 11.74
CA ASP A 2 3.48 -7.45 12.37
C ASP A 2 4.08 -6.71 13.58
N SER A 3 4.48 -7.47 14.60
CA SER A 3 5.25 -6.98 15.76
C SER A 3 6.59 -7.70 15.93
N ASN A 4 6.89 -8.66 15.06
CA ASN A 4 8.14 -9.43 15.08
C ASN A 4 8.96 -9.12 13.82
N LYS A 5 10.08 -8.44 14.02
CA LYS A 5 10.98 -8.00 12.95
C LYS A 5 11.48 -9.15 12.08
N GLU A 6 11.96 -10.23 12.70
CA GLU A 6 12.57 -11.36 11.99
C GLU A 6 11.55 -12.08 11.10
N LYS A 7 10.31 -12.28 11.59
CA LYS A 7 9.24 -12.87 10.78
C LYS A 7 8.86 -11.98 9.60
N TRP A 8 8.81 -10.67 9.82
CA TRP A 8 8.51 -9.68 8.79
C TRP A 8 9.60 -9.64 7.70
N GLU A 9 10.87 -9.57 8.08
CA GLU A 9 12.01 -9.59 7.15
C GLU A 9 12.05 -10.91 6.34
N LYS A 10 11.84 -12.06 7.00
CA LYS A 10 11.75 -13.35 6.31
C LYS A 10 10.59 -13.42 5.31
N ALA A 11 9.46 -12.78 5.60
CA ALA A 11 8.33 -12.73 4.68
C ALA A 11 8.66 -11.89 3.44
N ILE A 12 9.30 -10.73 3.62
CA ILE A 12 9.78 -9.88 2.51
C ILE A 12 10.70 -10.67 1.58
N GLU A 13 11.69 -11.37 2.14
CA GLU A 13 12.62 -12.20 1.36
C GLU A 13 11.90 -13.33 0.63
N LYS A 14 11.02 -14.05 1.33
CA LYS A 14 10.29 -15.20 0.79
C LYS A 14 9.36 -14.79 -0.36
N ASP A 15 8.68 -13.66 -0.23
CA ASP A 15 7.71 -13.20 -1.23
C ASP A 15 8.37 -12.36 -2.34
N GLY A 16 9.67 -12.09 -2.22
CA GLY A 16 10.44 -11.36 -3.23
C GLY A 16 9.99 -9.90 -3.38
N LEU A 17 9.57 -9.25 -2.29
CA LEU A 17 9.03 -7.89 -2.33
C LEU A 17 10.17 -6.88 -2.57
N THR A 18 10.24 -6.35 -3.78
CA THR A 18 11.35 -5.45 -4.20
C THR A 18 11.10 -3.97 -3.92
N TRP A 19 9.86 -3.60 -3.60
CA TRP A 19 9.51 -2.22 -3.26
C TRP A 19 9.85 -1.88 -1.80
N PRO A 20 9.91 -0.59 -1.42
CA PRO A 20 10.12 -0.20 -0.03
C PRO A 20 9.07 -0.79 0.90
N ASN A 21 9.54 -1.50 1.92
CA ASN A 21 8.70 -2.03 2.99
C ASN A 21 9.08 -1.30 4.29
N VAL A 22 8.09 -0.76 4.98
CA VAL A 22 8.28 -0.04 6.26
C VAL A 22 7.32 -0.58 7.29
N SER A 23 7.76 -0.65 8.54
CA SER A 23 6.96 -1.10 9.67
C SER A 23 7.47 -0.43 10.95
N ASP A 24 6.55 0.02 11.80
CA ASP A 24 6.86 0.48 13.16
C ASP A 24 6.90 -0.67 14.18
N LEU A 25 6.59 -1.91 13.74
CA LEU A 25 6.52 -3.14 14.53
C LEU A 25 5.59 -3.07 15.75
N LYS A 26 4.62 -2.15 15.75
CA LYS A 26 3.65 -1.99 16.84
C LYS A 26 2.41 -2.87 16.72
N GLY A 27 2.37 -3.75 15.71
CA GLY A 27 1.24 -4.64 15.49
C GLY A 27 -0.07 -3.89 15.34
N ASP A 28 -1.06 -4.20 16.16
CA ASP A 28 -2.38 -3.57 16.10
C ASP A 28 -2.39 -2.12 16.61
N ASN A 29 -1.34 -1.69 17.31
CA ASN A 29 -1.14 -0.31 17.75
C ASN A 29 -0.38 0.56 16.72
N ASN A 30 -0.39 0.16 15.44
CA ASN A 30 0.27 0.92 14.38
C ASN A 30 -0.40 2.28 14.17
N GLU A 31 0.41 3.34 14.22
CA GLU A 31 -0.10 4.71 14.18
C GLU A 31 -0.68 5.09 12.82
N ALA A 32 -0.02 4.67 11.73
CA ALA A 32 -0.50 4.91 10.39
C ALA A 32 -1.85 4.21 10.14
N ALA A 33 -2.03 2.97 10.62
CA ALA A 33 -3.28 2.23 10.52
C ALA A 33 -4.44 3.02 11.15
N MET A 34 -4.22 3.61 12.33
CA MET A 34 -5.21 4.43 13.01
C MET A 34 -5.51 5.71 12.22
N ILE A 35 -4.48 6.45 11.79
CA ILE A 35 -4.63 7.72 11.05
C ILE A 35 -5.41 7.51 9.74
N TYR A 36 -5.06 6.47 8.99
CA TYR A 36 -5.69 6.15 7.70
C TYR A 36 -6.96 5.28 7.84
N GLY A 37 -7.36 4.94 9.07
CA GLY A 37 -8.56 4.17 9.36
C GLY A 37 -8.55 2.76 8.76
N VAL A 38 -7.39 2.09 8.75
CA VAL A 38 -7.25 0.68 8.35
C VAL A 38 -7.83 -0.20 9.45
N ARG A 39 -8.91 -0.93 9.12
CA ARG A 39 -9.60 -1.83 10.07
C ARG A 39 -9.31 -3.30 9.83
N ASP A 40 -9.05 -3.65 8.56
CA ASP A 40 -8.80 -5.01 8.11
C ASP A 40 -7.65 -5.01 7.10
N ILE A 41 -6.93 -6.13 7.04
CA ILE A 41 -5.89 -6.37 6.04
C ILE A 41 -6.29 -7.52 5.11
N PRO A 42 -5.88 -7.50 3.83
CA PRO A 42 -5.09 -6.45 3.20
C PRO A 42 -5.92 -5.17 2.95
N ASP A 43 -5.27 -4.01 2.91
CA ASP A 43 -5.85 -2.72 2.48
C ASP A 43 -4.85 -2.01 1.55
N ASN A 44 -5.33 -1.05 0.75
CA ASN A 44 -4.46 -0.21 -0.08
C ASN A 44 -5.05 1.19 -0.31
N PHE A 45 -4.16 2.13 -0.57
CA PHE A 45 -4.47 3.51 -0.91
C PHE A 45 -3.75 3.87 -2.20
N LEU A 46 -4.44 4.57 -3.09
CA LEU A 46 -3.83 5.26 -4.20
C LEU A 46 -3.77 6.75 -3.85
N ILE A 47 -2.56 7.29 -3.82
CA ILE A 47 -2.28 8.66 -3.38
C ILE A 47 -1.66 9.40 -4.56
N ASP A 48 -2.13 10.61 -4.85
CA ASP A 48 -1.57 11.44 -5.92
C ASP A 48 -0.31 12.20 -5.49
N GLU A 49 0.27 12.95 -6.43
CA GLU A 49 1.47 13.78 -6.22
C GLU A 49 1.27 14.92 -5.20
N ASN A 50 0.03 15.27 -4.87
CA ASN A 50 -0.32 16.29 -3.85
C ASN A 50 -0.57 15.66 -2.48
N GLY A 51 -0.42 14.35 -2.33
CA GLY A 51 -0.70 13.63 -1.09
C GLY A 51 -2.19 13.36 -0.85
N ILE A 52 -3.04 13.48 -1.89
CA ILE A 52 -4.49 13.24 -1.78
C ILE A 52 -4.79 11.77 -2.08
N ILE A 53 -5.59 11.14 -1.22
CA ILE A 53 -6.12 9.79 -1.46
C ILE A 53 -7.18 9.89 -2.57
N ILE A 54 -6.87 9.31 -3.73
CA ILE A 54 -7.75 9.34 -4.91
C ILE A 54 -8.52 8.03 -5.12
N ASP A 55 -8.07 6.93 -4.50
CA ASP A 55 -8.80 5.66 -4.43
C ASP A 55 -8.36 4.84 -3.21
N ARG A 56 -9.21 3.91 -2.75
CA ARG A 56 -8.93 2.98 -1.65
C ARG A 56 -9.56 1.62 -1.93
N PHE A 57 -8.91 0.56 -1.45
CA PHE A 57 -9.44 -0.81 -1.49
C PHE A 57 -9.74 -1.30 -2.92
N ILE A 58 -8.99 -0.82 -3.92
CA ILE A 58 -9.13 -1.26 -5.32
C ILE A 58 -8.06 -2.30 -5.65
N ARG A 59 -8.42 -3.37 -6.36
CA ARG A 59 -7.55 -4.52 -6.63
C ARG A 59 -7.83 -5.09 -8.02
N GLY A 60 -6.96 -5.99 -8.48
CA GLY A 60 -7.12 -6.72 -9.73
C GLY A 60 -7.35 -5.76 -10.91
N GLU A 61 -8.32 -6.09 -11.75
CA GLU A 61 -8.66 -5.32 -12.95
C GLU A 61 -9.02 -3.86 -12.65
N LYS A 62 -9.73 -3.59 -11.54
CA LYS A 62 -10.10 -2.21 -11.16
C LYS A 62 -8.87 -1.35 -10.90
N LEU A 63 -7.88 -1.89 -10.20
CA LEU A 63 -6.62 -1.21 -9.96
C LEU A 63 -5.86 -0.98 -11.28
N GLN A 64 -5.75 -2.01 -12.12
CA GLN A 64 -5.04 -1.89 -13.41
C GLN A 64 -5.67 -0.83 -14.32
N MET A 65 -7.01 -0.81 -14.41
CA MET A 65 -7.73 0.20 -15.19
C MET A 65 -7.50 1.61 -14.65
N ARG A 66 -7.54 1.78 -13.32
CA ARG A 66 -7.32 3.08 -12.69
C ARG A 66 -5.91 3.61 -12.94
N LEU A 67 -4.89 2.74 -12.79
CA LEU A 67 -3.50 3.10 -13.09
C LEU A 67 -3.33 3.46 -14.56
N LYS A 68 -3.93 2.68 -15.48
CA LYS A 68 -3.92 2.98 -16.92
C LYS A 68 -4.51 4.35 -17.22
N GLN A 69 -5.62 4.73 -16.61
CA GLN A 69 -6.22 6.06 -16.79
C GLN A 69 -5.26 7.18 -16.33
N LEU A 70 -4.66 7.03 -15.15
CA LEU A 70 -3.79 8.05 -14.56
C LEU A 70 -2.47 8.24 -15.32
N PHE A 71 -1.92 7.17 -15.89
CA PHE A 71 -0.60 7.19 -16.51
C PHE A 71 -0.63 7.21 -18.05
N ASN A 72 -1.67 6.70 -18.70
CA ASN A 72 -1.78 6.76 -20.17
C ASN A 72 -2.25 8.13 -20.68
N GLU A 73 -2.83 8.98 -19.83
CA GLU A 73 -3.16 10.36 -20.22
C GLU A 73 -1.91 11.27 -20.29
N LYS A 74 -0.76 10.86 -19.72
CA LYS A 74 0.47 11.67 -19.71
C LYS A 74 1.40 11.44 -20.93
N ASP A 75 1.13 10.46 -21.80
CA ASP A 75 1.91 10.18 -23.02
C ASP A 75 1.41 10.94 -24.28
N GLY A 76 0.52 11.93 -24.09
CA GLY A 76 -0.15 12.69 -25.16
C GLY A 76 0.28 14.16 -25.31
N LEU A 77 1.42 14.57 -24.76
CA LEU A 77 2.02 15.90 -24.96
C LEU A 77 3.48 15.79 -25.40
#